data_AF-A0A7C4N6G3-F1
#
_entry.id   AF-A0A7C4N6G3-F1
#
_cell.length_a   1.000
_cell.length_b   1.000
_cell.length_c   1.000
_cell.angle_alpha   90.00
_cell.angle_beta   90.00
_cell.angle_gamma   90.00
#
_symmetry.space_group_name_H-M   'P 1'
#
loop_
_entity.id
_entity.type
_entity.pdbx_description
1 polymer ?
#
loop_
_entity_poly.entity_id
_entity_poly.type
_entity_poly.pdbx_seq_one_letter_code
_entity_poly.pdbx_strand_id
1 'polypeptide(L)'
;MPTPSPVAAPTAFAPTADQPITAEGEPATPVHVRLILVRPPHLGDTVEAQLIVSAIQPAPGTTAGFVLPAGVSVAAGQGEQRLDLQPGQPITLSVVLRFDTVGTKEIIGRALTPQPNGDIWGDQAVIYVDVLAAGQTLDQNTPTPPPAVPAS
;
A
#
# COMPACT_ATOMS: atom_id res chain seq x y z
N MET A 1 -31.81 22.08 48.75
CA MET A 1 -30.92 21.33 47.85
C MET A 1 -31.33 21.68 46.43
N PRO A 2 -30.45 22.24 45.58
CA PRO A 2 -30.78 22.51 44.19
C PRO A 2 -30.74 21.20 43.37
N THR A 3 -31.77 20.97 42.56
CA THR A 3 -31.85 19.88 41.58
C THR A 3 -30.81 20.08 40.48
N PRO A 4 -30.08 19.04 40.02
CA PRO A 4 -29.17 19.17 38.89
C PRO A 4 -29.97 19.37 37.59
N SER A 5 -29.55 20.36 36.78
CA SER A 5 -30.03 20.56 35.41
C SER A 5 -29.70 19.35 34.53
N PRO A 6 -30.59 18.93 33.61
CA PRO A 6 -30.28 17.84 32.69
C PRO A 6 -29.13 18.24 31.75
N VAL A 7 -28.11 17.39 31.67
CA VAL A 7 -27.04 17.45 30.66
C VAL A 7 -27.68 17.22 29.29
N ALA A 8 -27.50 18.15 28.36
CA ALA A 8 -27.94 17.99 26.99
C ALA A 8 -27.24 16.76 26.37
N ALA A 9 -28.02 15.84 25.81
CA ALA A 9 -27.49 14.71 25.06
C ALA A 9 -26.68 15.21 23.86
N PRO A 10 -25.54 14.58 23.51
CA PRO A 10 -24.81 14.94 22.31
C PRO A 10 -25.72 14.76 21.10
N THR A 11 -25.85 15.81 20.30
CA THR A 11 -26.56 15.78 19.01
C THR A 11 -25.98 14.65 18.18
N ALA A 12 -26.79 13.64 17.88
CA ALA A 12 -26.40 12.57 16.98
C ALA A 12 -26.01 13.17 15.63
N PHE A 13 -24.79 12.91 15.16
CA PHE A 13 -24.42 13.19 13.77
C PHE A 13 -25.34 12.32 12.90
N ALA A 14 -26.21 12.97 12.12
CA ALA A 14 -27.01 12.27 11.13
C ALA A 14 -26.06 11.59 10.13
N PRO A 15 -26.30 10.33 9.72
CA PRO A 15 -25.53 9.72 8.67
C PRO A 15 -25.70 10.57 7.40
N THR A 16 -24.61 11.19 6.94
CA THR A 16 -24.55 11.86 5.66
C THR A 16 -25.05 10.88 4.60
N ALA A 17 -25.99 11.33 3.77
CA ALA A 17 -26.69 10.51 2.79
C ALA A 17 -25.73 9.65 1.96
N ASP A 18 -26.25 8.50 1.52
CA ASP A 18 -25.62 7.46 0.68
C ASP A 18 -25.31 7.99 -0.74
N GLN A 19 -24.54 9.07 -0.83
CA GLN A 19 -24.09 9.67 -2.08
C GLN A 19 -22.81 8.97 -2.53
N PRO A 20 -22.65 8.74 -3.85
CA PRO A 20 -21.40 8.23 -4.36
C PRO A 20 -20.28 9.22 -4.03
N ILE A 21 -19.17 8.72 -3.49
CA ILE A 21 -17.96 9.50 -3.32
C ILE A 21 -17.35 9.66 -4.72
N THR A 22 -17.66 10.77 -5.39
CA THR A 22 -17.10 11.13 -6.70
C THR A 22 -16.01 12.18 -6.52
N ALA A 23 -14.78 11.86 -6.95
CA ALA A 23 -13.73 12.85 -7.14
C ALA A 23 -13.78 13.36 -8.58
N GLU A 24 -13.93 14.66 -8.79
CA GLU A 24 -13.76 15.27 -10.11
C GLU A 24 -12.25 15.44 -10.37
N GLY A 25 -11.71 14.69 -11.34
CA GLY A 25 -10.26 14.59 -11.56
C GLY A 25 -9.64 13.38 -10.84
N GLU A 26 -8.31 13.22 -10.93
CA GLU A 26 -7.62 12.17 -10.18
C GLU A 26 -7.68 12.52 -8.68
N PRO A 27 -8.33 11.70 -7.83
CA PRO A 27 -8.40 11.95 -6.40
C PRO A 27 -6.99 11.95 -5.82
N ALA A 28 -6.49 13.13 -5.45
CA ALA A 28 -5.22 13.29 -4.78
C ALA A 28 -5.47 13.58 -3.31
N THR A 29 -4.87 12.78 -2.43
CA THR A 29 -4.86 13.07 -0.99
C THR A 29 -3.54 13.71 -0.58
N PRO A 30 -3.48 14.39 0.57
CA PRO A 30 -2.25 14.97 1.08
C PRO A 30 -1.18 13.97 1.54
N VAL A 31 -1.50 12.67 1.53
CA VAL A 31 -0.61 11.58 1.91
C VAL A 31 -0.18 10.89 0.64
N HIS A 32 1.11 10.58 0.54
CA HIS A 32 1.68 9.94 -0.63
C HIS A 32 2.50 8.72 -0.22
N VAL A 33 2.49 7.70 -1.07
CA VAL A 33 3.31 6.52 -0.87
C VAL A 33 4.17 6.22 -2.09
N ARG A 34 5.34 5.64 -1.81
CA ARG A 34 6.21 5.06 -2.82
C ARG A 34 6.66 3.69 -2.35
N LEU A 35 6.32 2.68 -3.14
CA LEU A 35 6.74 1.30 -2.91
C LEU A 35 7.98 0.98 -3.74
N ILE A 36 8.95 0.30 -3.12
CA ILE A 36 10.19 -0.14 -3.76
C ILE A 36 10.42 -1.60 -3.39
N LEU A 37 10.74 -2.42 -4.38
CA LEU A 37 11.29 -3.75 -4.19
C LEU A 37 12.75 -3.72 -4.66
N VAL A 38 13.70 -4.01 -3.77
CA VAL A 38 15.14 -3.74 -4.02
C VAL A 38 15.72 -4.57 -5.16
N ARG A 39 15.17 -5.77 -5.40
CA ARG A 39 15.56 -6.66 -6.50
C ARG A 39 14.39 -7.56 -6.91
N PRO A 40 14.40 -8.13 -8.13
CA PRO A 40 13.46 -9.18 -8.50
C PRO A 40 13.60 -10.40 -7.57
N PRO A 41 12.48 -10.99 -7.10
CA PRO A 41 12.46 -12.15 -6.22
C PRO A 41 12.58 -13.47 -6.98
N HIS A 42 13.17 -14.45 -6.32
CA HIS A 42 13.17 -15.86 -6.73
C HIS A 42 12.42 -16.71 -5.70
N LEU A 43 12.00 -17.90 -6.10
CA LEU A 43 11.38 -18.86 -5.20
C LEU A 43 12.32 -19.22 -4.04
N GLY A 44 11.84 -19.06 -2.81
CA GLY A 44 12.59 -19.35 -1.58
C GLY A 44 13.51 -18.24 -1.12
N ASP A 45 13.69 -17.19 -1.92
CA ASP A 45 14.52 -16.04 -1.58
C ASP A 45 13.80 -15.07 -0.64
N THR A 46 14.62 -14.28 0.07
CA THR A 46 14.18 -13.09 0.78
C THR A 46 14.61 -11.81 0.08
N VAL A 47 13.71 -10.83 -0.03
CA VAL A 47 13.95 -9.54 -0.68
C VAL A 47 13.49 -8.41 0.24
N GLU A 48 14.28 -7.34 0.33
CA GLU A 48 13.87 -6.13 1.03
C GLU A 48 12.85 -5.35 0.19
N ALA A 49 11.75 -4.96 0.83
CA ALA A 49 10.78 -4.02 0.32
C ALA A 49 10.72 -2.78 1.22
N GLN A 50 10.62 -1.62 0.60
CA GLN A 50 10.55 -0.33 1.28
C GLN A 50 9.27 0.39 0.89
N LEU A 51 8.52 0.86 1.88
CA LEU A 51 7.38 1.73 1.72
C LEU A 51 7.74 3.08 2.30
N ILE A 52 7.94 4.06 1.42
CA ILE A 52 8.21 5.44 1.80
C ILE A 52 6.86 6.16 1.85
N VAL A 53 6.53 6.73 3.00
CA VAL A 53 5.28 7.46 3.23
C VAL A 53 5.61 8.91 3.51
N SER A 54 4.97 9.83 2.81
CA SER A 54 5.13 11.26 3.02
C SER A 54 3.78 11.95 3.10
N ALA A 55 3.77 13.16 3.63
CA ALA A 55 2.59 14.01 3.62
C ALA A 55 2.97 15.46 3.32
N ILE A 56 2.07 16.19 2.68
CA ILE A 56 2.21 17.63 2.42
C ILE A 56 1.60 18.49 3.55
N GLN A 57 0.79 17.88 4.42
CA GLN A 57 0.25 18.48 5.65
C GLN A 57 0.30 17.48 6.81
N PRO A 58 0.19 17.91 8.08
CA PRO A 58 0.25 16.99 9.22
C PRO A 58 -0.80 15.89 9.11
N ALA A 59 -0.38 14.64 9.26
CA ALA A 59 -1.23 13.45 9.16
C ALA A 59 -0.94 12.49 10.33
N PRO A 60 -1.34 12.87 11.56
CA PRO A 60 -1.16 12.05 12.75
C PRO A 60 -2.04 10.80 12.72
N GLY A 61 -1.56 9.71 13.31
CA GLY A 61 -2.28 8.44 13.35
C GLY A 61 -2.46 7.74 12.01
N THR A 62 -1.60 8.05 11.03
CA THR A 62 -1.55 7.37 9.74
C THR A 62 -1.19 5.90 9.95
N THR A 63 -1.97 4.98 9.42
CA THR A 63 -1.62 3.56 9.40
C THR A 63 -1.05 3.22 8.03
N ALA A 64 0.20 2.78 8.00
CA ALA A 64 0.90 2.43 6.78
C ALA A 64 1.43 1.00 6.83
N GLY A 65 1.40 0.31 5.70
CA GLY A 65 1.83 -1.08 5.66
C GLY A 65 1.72 -1.73 4.29
N PHE A 66 2.06 -3.01 4.26
CA PHE A 66 2.08 -3.85 3.09
C PHE A 66 0.86 -4.78 3.09
N VAL A 67 0.15 -4.84 1.96
CA VAL A 67 -0.82 -5.91 1.68
C VAL A 67 -0.12 -6.90 0.77
N LEU A 68 0.09 -8.11 1.30
CA LEU A 68 0.85 -9.16 0.63
C LEU A 68 -0.10 -10.20 0.01
N PRO A 69 0.22 -10.69 -1.20
CA PRO A 69 -0.58 -11.71 -1.86
C PRO A 69 -0.28 -13.09 -1.29
N ALA A 70 -1.07 -14.09 -1.68
CA ALA A 70 -0.82 -15.47 -1.30
C ALA A 70 0.58 -15.95 -1.73
N GLY A 71 1.25 -16.65 -0.81
CA GLY A 71 2.60 -17.18 -1.00
C GLY A 71 3.71 -16.12 -0.89
N VAL A 72 3.42 -14.95 -0.31
CA VAL A 72 4.40 -13.95 0.12
C VAL A 72 4.18 -13.65 1.60
N SER A 73 5.26 -13.61 2.38
CA SER A 73 5.20 -13.38 3.83
C SER A 73 6.29 -12.42 4.31
N VAL A 74 6.08 -11.77 5.45
CA VAL A 74 7.11 -10.97 6.11
C VAL A 74 8.03 -11.91 6.89
N ALA A 75 9.28 -12.00 6.46
CA ALA A 75 10.33 -12.75 7.16
C ALA A 75 10.99 -11.93 8.28
N ALA A 76 11.09 -10.60 8.11
CA ALA A 76 11.60 -9.69 9.13
C ALA A 76 11.03 -8.28 8.99
N GLY A 77 10.96 -7.54 10.09
CA GLY A 77 10.37 -6.20 10.17
C GLY A 77 8.90 -6.23 10.56
N GLN A 78 8.25 -5.06 10.49
CA GLN A 78 6.82 -4.92 10.79
C GLN A 78 6.07 -4.58 9.50
N GLY A 79 5.13 -5.45 9.12
CA GLY A 79 4.33 -5.29 7.90
C GLY A 79 3.34 -4.12 7.95
N GLU A 80 3.02 -3.61 9.14
CA GLU A 80 2.12 -2.48 9.35
C GLU A 80 2.58 -1.68 10.57
N GLN A 81 2.51 -0.34 10.47
CA GLN A 81 2.89 0.58 11.52
C GLN A 81 1.94 1.79 11.58
N ARG A 82 1.78 2.34 12.78
CA ARG A 82 1.13 3.62 13.00
C ARG A 82 2.18 4.74 13.04
N LEU A 83 1.95 5.78 12.27
CA LEU A 83 2.87 6.87 11.99
C LEU A 83 2.22 8.22 12.28
N ASP A 84 3.02 9.14 12.78
CA ASP A 84 2.65 10.56 12.88
C ASP A 84 3.45 11.35 11.86
N LEU A 85 2.84 11.59 10.69
CA LEU A 85 3.53 12.23 9.57
C LEU A 85 3.56 13.75 9.74
N GLN A 86 4.73 14.33 9.51
CA GLN A 86 4.95 15.76 9.43
C GLN A 86 5.19 16.18 7.97
N PRO A 87 4.79 17.41 7.58
CA PRO A 87 4.99 17.91 6.22
C PRO A 87 6.46 17.83 5.78
N GLY A 88 6.72 17.24 4.62
CA GLY A 88 8.07 17.16 4.04
C GLY A 88 9.05 16.25 4.78
N GLN A 89 8.59 15.45 5.75
CA GLN A 89 9.41 14.50 6.50
C GLN A 89 8.94 13.07 6.18
N PRO A 90 9.44 12.46 5.09
CA PRO A 90 9.06 11.09 4.75
C PRO A 90 9.56 10.09 5.80
N ILE A 91 8.75 9.07 6.06
CA ILE A 91 9.12 7.92 6.89
C ILE A 91 9.24 6.69 5.98
N THR A 92 10.32 5.93 6.16
CA THR A 92 10.55 4.68 5.42
C THR A 92 10.25 3.48 6.31
N LEU A 93 9.34 2.62 5.85
CA LEU A 93 9.07 1.30 6.41
C LEU A 93 9.84 0.26 5.60
N SER A 94 10.76 -0.47 6.23
CA SER A 94 11.48 -1.57 5.60
C SER A 94 11.00 -2.92 6.14
N VAL A 95 10.71 -3.85 5.23
CA VAL A 95 10.41 -5.25 5.54
C VAL A 95 11.23 -6.17 4.66
N VAL A 96 11.54 -7.35 5.18
CA VAL A 96 12.11 -8.44 4.40
C VAL A 96 10.97 -9.38 4.05
N LEU A 97 10.67 -9.50 2.76
CA LEU A 97 9.65 -10.38 2.22
C LEU A 97 10.26 -11.71 1.79
N ARG A 98 9.55 -12.81 2.04
CA ARG A 98 9.86 -14.16 1.56
C ARG A 98 8.83 -14.60 0.53
N PHE A 99 9.28 -15.20 -0.56
CA PHE A 99 8.43 -15.64 -1.67
C PHE A 99 8.42 -17.16 -1.75
N ASP A 100 7.29 -17.78 -1.42
CA ASP A 100 7.16 -19.25 -1.31
C ASP A 100 6.47 -19.89 -2.53
N THR A 101 6.03 -19.09 -3.51
CA THR A 101 5.38 -19.58 -4.72
C THR A 101 5.81 -18.77 -5.94
N VAL A 102 5.93 -19.46 -7.08
CA VAL A 102 6.25 -18.86 -8.38
C VAL A 102 5.04 -18.13 -8.99
N GLY A 103 5.30 -17.34 -10.03
CA GLY A 103 4.30 -16.62 -10.82
C GLY A 103 4.18 -15.15 -10.44
N THR A 104 3.27 -14.45 -11.11
CA THR A 104 3.05 -13.01 -10.91
C THR A 104 2.45 -12.74 -9.53
N LYS A 105 3.07 -11.81 -8.80
CA LYS A 105 2.66 -11.34 -7.48
C LYS A 105 2.33 -9.86 -7.53
N GLU A 106 1.26 -9.49 -6.84
CA GLU A 106 0.87 -8.10 -6.63
C GLU A 106 1.19 -7.72 -5.18
N ILE A 107 2.12 -6.78 -5.00
CA ILE A 107 2.48 -6.24 -3.69
C ILE A 107 1.96 -4.82 -3.61
N ILE A 108 1.17 -4.52 -2.58
CA ILE A 108 0.60 -3.19 -2.37
C ILE A 108 1.22 -2.59 -1.11
N GLY A 109 1.72 -1.36 -1.22
CA GLY A 109 2.06 -0.51 -0.09
C GLY A 109 1.00 0.55 0.05
N ARG A 110 0.40 0.69 1.23
CA ARG A 110 -0.71 1.63 1.48
C ARG A 110 -0.45 2.48 2.72
N ALA A 111 -0.99 3.68 2.73
CA ALA A 111 -1.08 4.54 3.91
C ALA A 111 -2.48 5.13 4.01
N LEU A 112 -3.07 5.11 5.21
CA LEU A 112 -4.41 5.59 5.50
C LEU A 112 -4.39 6.49 6.74
N THR A 113 -4.90 7.71 6.63
CA THR A 113 -4.94 8.72 7.69
C THR A 113 -6.38 9.08 8.03
N PRO A 114 -6.85 8.78 9.26
CA PRO A 114 -8.17 9.19 9.69
C PRO A 114 -8.24 10.72 9.85
N GLN A 115 -9.36 11.30 9.44
CA GLN A 115 -9.63 12.73 9.55
C GLN A 115 -10.63 13.04 10.68
N PRO A 116 -10.54 14.22 11.31
CA PRO A 116 -11.46 14.61 12.40
C PRO A 116 -12.94 14.62 12.00
N ASN A 117 -13.24 14.79 10.71
CA ASN A 117 -14.60 14.78 10.16
C ASN A 117 -15.14 13.35 9.90
N GLY A 118 -14.35 12.30 10.17
CA GLY A 118 -14.71 10.90 9.92
C GLY A 118 -14.24 10.36 8.58
N ASP A 119 -13.68 11.19 7.70
CA ASP A 119 -13.12 10.75 6.42
C ASP A 119 -11.78 10.03 6.60
N ILE A 120 -11.31 9.38 5.53
CA ILE A 120 -9.97 8.79 5.48
C ILE A 120 -9.27 9.32 4.23
N TRP A 121 -8.11 9.94 4.43
CA TRP A 121 -7.17 10.18 3.34
C TRP A 121 -6.28 8.96 3.18
N GLY A 122 -5.88 8.66 1.95
CA GLY A 122 -4.98 7.56 1.72
C GLY A 122 -4.35 7.60 0.35
N ASP A 123 -3.31 6.80 0.22
CA ASP A 123 -2.64 6.55 -1.04
C ASP A 123 -2.10 5.11 -1.05
N GLN A 124 -1.97 4.55 -2.24
CA GLN A 124 -1.41 3.21 -2.44
C GLN A 124 -0.51 3.15 -3.68
N ALA A 125 0.56 2.36 -3.56
CA ALA A 125 1.43 2.01 -4.67
C ALA A 125 1.43 0.50 -4.85
N VAL A 126 1.40 0.05 -6.10
CA VAL A 126 1.32 -1.36 -6.47
C VAL A 126 2.54 -1.73 -7.30
N ILE A 127 3.19 -2.85 -6.95
CA ILE A 127 4.22 -3.49 -7.77
C ILE A 127 3.71 -4.86 -8.18
N TYR A 128 3.68 -5.10 -9.50
CA TYR A 128 3.55 -6.44 -10.07
C TYR A 128 4.94 -7.02 -10.34
N VAL A 129 5.20 -8.22 -9.85
CA VAL A 129 6.50 -8.86 -9.99
C VAL A 129 6.36 -10.35 -10.26
N ASP A 130 7.10 -10.85 -11.25
CA ASP A 130 7.18 -12.28 -11.52
C ASP A 130 8.21 -12.96 -10.64
N VAL A 131 7.76 -13.94 -9.84
CA VAL A 131 8.65 -14.79 -9.04
C VAL A 131 9.05 -15.98 -9.89
N LEU A 132 10.34 -16.04 -10.22
CA LEU A 132 10.91 -17.13 -11.00
C LEU A 132 11.38 -18.28 -10.09
N ALA A 133 11.51 -19.48 -10.65
CA ALA A 133 12.16 -20.59 -9.96
C ALA A 133 13.62 -20.23 -9.62
N ALA A 134 14.16 -20.83 -8.55
CA ALA A 134 15.54 -20.58 -8.14
C ALA A 134 16.52 -20.82 -9.31
N GLY A 135 17.36 -19.81 -9.61
CA GLY A 135 18.36 -19.87 -10.68
C GLY A 135 17.87 -19.46 -12.08
N GLN A 136 16.62 -19.06 -12.27
CA GLN A 136 16.13 -18.50 -13.53
C GLN A 136 16.27 -16.97 -13.53
N THR A 137 16.85 -16.39 -14.58
CA THR A 137 16.87 -14.93 -14.80
C THR A 137 15.83 -14.55 -15.85
N LEU A 138 15.16 -13.42 -15.67
CA LEU A 138 14.38 -12.79 -16.74
C LEU A 138 15.37 -12.28 -17.80
N ASP A 139 15.60 -13.07 -18.84
CA ASP A 139 16.30 -12.58 -20.04
C ASP A 139 15.37 -11.59 -20.76
N GLN A 140 15.58 -10.29 -20.52
CA GLN A 140 14.80 -9.21 -21.15
C GLN A 140 15.07 -9.07 -22.67
N ASN A 141 15.90 -9.93 -23.26
CA ASN A 141 16.46 -9.76 -24.60
C ASN A 141 16.23 -10.95 -25.55
N THR A 142 15.41 -11.96 -25.23
CA THR A 142 15.13 -13.02 -26.22
C THR A 142 14.00 -12.57 -27.15
N PRO A 143 14.26 -12.30 -28.45
CA PRO A 143 13.19 -12.01 -29.38
C PRO A 143 12.35 -13.27 -29.58
N THR A 144 11.03 -13.17 -29.47
CA THR A 144 10.13 -14.25 -29.88
C THR A 144 10.36 -14.51 -31.37
N PRO A 145 10.74 -15.74 -31.79
CA PRO A 145 10.89 -16.02 -33.21
C PRO A 145 9.54 -15.84 -33.90
N PRO A 146 9.49 -15.19 -35.08
CA PRO A 146 8.25 -15.06 -35.83
C PRO A 146 7.69 -16.47 -36.14
N PRO A 147 6.35 -16.62 -36.19
CA PRO A 147 5.73 -17.89 -36.54
C PRO A 147 6.31 -18.43 -37.85
N ALA A 148 6.71 -19.70 -37.85
CA ALA A 148 7.21 -20.35 -39.06
C ALA A 148 6.10 -20.31 -40.13
N VAL A 149 6.38 -19.63 -41.25
CA VAL A 149 5.51 -19.67 -42.43
C VAL A 149 5.63 -21.07 -43.03
N PRO A 150 4.53 -21.84 -43.15
CA PRO A 150 4.57 -23.11 -43.85
C PRO A 150 4.99 -22.89 -45.30
N ALA A 151 5.96 -23.66 -45.77
CA ALA A 151 6.36 -23.65 -47.18
C ALA A 151 5.22 -24.21 -48.04
N SER A 152 4.82 -23.45 -49.06
CA SER A 152 3.87 -23.87 -50.11
C SER A 152 4.47 -24.89 -51.07
#